data_AF-A0A1G1TIK7-F1
#
_entry.id   AF-A0A1G1TIK7-F1
#
_cell.length_a   1.000
_cell.length_b   1.000
_cell.length_c   1.000
_cell.angle_alpha   90.00
_cell.angle_beta   90.00
_cell.angle_gamma   90.00
#
_symmetry.space_group_name_H-M   'P 1'
#
loop_
_entity.id
_entity.type
_entity.pdbx_description
1 polymer ?
#
loop_
_entity_poly.entity_id
_entity_poly.type
_entity_poly.pdbx_seq_one_letter_code
_entity_poly.pdbx_strand_id
1 'polypeptide(L)'
;MLAVGAHLAPAQSAPAKTYDFLTVTNIESGTKSLAKMLITPAFQGKTEVQLEDLGSLSVEKNLAKIARNTEVINRQLTELTAAGWEFVQAYPFAFSPDLPTTRYLFRKARN
;
A
#
# COMPACT_ATOMS: atom_id res chain seq x y z
N MET A 1 26.14 -44.08 -7.44
CA MET A 1 25.17 -42.98 -7.23
C MET A 1 25.83 -41.96 -6.32
N LEU A 2 26.32 -40.85 -6.85
CA LEU A 2 27.03 -39.80 -6.09
C LEU A 2 25.99 -38.76 -5.64
N ALA A 3 25.75 -38.66 -4.33
CA ALA A 3 24.93 -37.59 -3.77
C ALA A 3 25.79 -36.32 -3.65
N VAL A 4 25.52 -35.35 -4.52
CA VAL A 4 26.07 -34.00 -4.40
C VAL A 4 25.30 -33.29 -3.29
N GLY A 5 25.92 -33.14 -2.12
CA GLY A 5 25.39 -32.33 -1.04
C GLY A 5 25.32 -30.87 -1.46
N ALA A 6 24.14 -30.26 -1.41
CA ALA A 6 24.00 -28.83 -1.62
C ALA A 6 24.75 -28.08 -0.51
N HIS A 7 25.80 -27.35 -0.88
CA HIS A 7 26.48 -26.40 -0.02
C HIS A 7 25.46 -25.34 0.44
N LEU A 8 25.13 -25.33 1.74
CA LEU A 8 24.45 -24.19 2.36
C LEU A 8 25.46 -23.04 2.43
N ALA A 9 25.16 -21.93 1.75
CA ALA A 9 25.95 -20.72 1.78
C ALA A 9 26.03 -20.15 3.22
N PRO A 10 27.15 -19.50 3.61
CA PRO A 10 27.31 -18.93 4.95
C PRO A 10 26.27 -17.83 5.22
N ALA A 11 25.68 -17.88 6.42
CA ALA A 11 24.69 -16.93 6.91
C ALA A 11 25.26 -15.50 6.98
N GLN A 12 24.63 -14.55 6.29
CA GLN A 12 24.87 -13.13 6.53
C GLN A 12 24.19 -12.73 7.85
N SER A 13 24.96 -12.77 8.94
CA SER A 13 24.61 -12.16 10.24
C SER A 13 24.80 -10.64 10.19
N ALA A 14 24.08 -9.95 9.31
CA ALA A 14 23.79 -8.54 9.57
C ALA A 14 22.90 -8.50 10.83
N PRO A 15 23.10 -7.55 11.78
CA PRO A 15 22.15 -7.38 12.87
C PRO A 15 20.77 -7.24 12.24
N ALA A 16 19.81 -8.03 12.70
CA ALA A 16 18.45 -8.01 12.17
C ALA A 16 17.92 -6.59 12.36
N LYS A 17 17.95 -5.78 11.30
CA LYS A 17 17.32 -4.46 11.31
C LYS A 17 15.86 -4.70 11.65
N THR A 18 15.44 -4.19 12.80
CA THR A 18 14.04 -4.29 13.19
C THR A 18 13.28 -3.23 12.39
N TYR A 19 12.19 -3.64 11.77
CA TYR A 19 11.38 -2.76 10.93
C TYR A 19 9.96 -2.68 11.48
N ASP A 20 9.40 -1.48 11.44
CA ASP A 20 7.95 -1.30 11.44
C ASP A 20 7.43 -1.45 10.02
N PHE A 21 6.19 -1.93 9.89
CA PHE A 21 5.53 -2.10 8.59
C PHE A 21 4.20 -1.36 8.58
N LEU A 22 3.83 -0.80 7.43
CA LEU A 22 2.49 -0.29 7.17
C LEU A 22 2.01 -0.73 5.80
N THR A 23 0.70 -0.68 5.61
CA THR A 23 0.06 -0.94 4.32
C THR A 23 -0.78 0.24 3.90
N VAL A 24 -0.74 0.57 2.61
CA VAL A 24 -1.64 1.53 1.96
C VAL A 24 -2.53 0.76 0.99
N THR A 25 -3.85 0.95 1.08
CA THR A 25 -4.82 0.30 0.18
C THR A 25 -5.78 1.35 -0.36
N ASN A 26 -5.87 1.49 -1.68
CA ASN A 26 -6.80 2.41 -2.34
C ASN A 26 -8.04 1.64 -2.80
N ILE A 27 -9.17 1.86 -2.15
CA ILE A 27 -10.43 1.16 -2.45
C ILE A 27 -11.31 2.10 -3.27
N GLU A 28 -11.74 1.65 -4.44
CA GLU A 28 -12.64 2.40 -5.31
C GLU A 28 -13.76 1.50 -5.84
N SER A 29 -15.00 2.01 -5.86
CA SER A 29 -16.18 1.34 -6.38
C SER A 29 -17.18 2.36 -6.91
N GLY A 30 -17.28 2.45 -8.24
CA GLY A 30 -18.28 3.30 -8.89
C GLY A 30 -19.73 2.82 -8.74
N THR A 31 -19.96 1.54 -8.37
CA THR A 31 -21.31 0.99 -8.13
C THR A 31 -21.78 1.19 -6.70
N LYS A 32 -20.86 1.28 -5.74
CA LYS A 32 -21.16 1.49 -4.31
C LYS A 32 -20.94 2.93 -3.85
N SER A 33 -20.65 3.83 -4.79
CA SER A 33 -20.22 5.19 -4.54
C SER A 33 -19.18 5.32 -3.42
N LEU A 34 -18.12 4.51 -3.53
CA LEU A 34 -17.09 4.38 -2.49
C LEU A 34 -15.72 4.67 -3.08
N ALA A 35 -15.03 5.68 -2.53
CA ALA A 35 -13.61 5.90 -2.80
C ALA A 35 -12.89 6.26 -1.51
N LYS A 36 -11.88 5.49 -1.10
CA LYS A 36 -11.10 5.75 0.11
C LYS A 36 -9.73 5.14 0.08
N MET A 37 -8.81 5.71 0.86
CA MET A 37 -7.47 5.19 1.09
C MET A 37 -7.34 4.75 2.55
N LEU A 38 -6.89 3.51 2.77
CA LEU A 38 -6.63 2.95 4.09
C LEU A 38 -5.14 2.86 4.33
N ILE A 39 -4.66 3.55 5.38
CA ILE A 39 -3.30 3.45 5.88
C ILE A 39 -3.35 2.65 7.18
N THR A 40 -2.75 1.47 7.21
CA THR A 40 -2.79 0.57 8.38
C THR A 40 -1.36 0.18 8.76
N PRO A 41 -0.81 0.65 9.90
CA PRO A 41 0.40 0.08 10.48
C PRO A 41 0.13 -1.37 10.86
N ALA A 42 1.17 -2.20 10.90
CA ALA A 42 1.08 -3.64 11.16
C ALA A 42 0.41 -4.00 12.51
N PHE A 43 0.18 -3.02 13.40
CA PHE A 43 -0.55 -3.19 14.66
C PHE A 43 -1.62 -2.08 14.84
N GLN A 44 -2.81 -2.32 14.28
CA GLN A 44 -4.12 -1.79 14.70
C GLN A 44 -4.44 -0.26 14.68
N GLY A 45 -3.69 0.60 14.02
CA GLY A 45 -4.05 2.03 13.88
C GLY A 45 -4.59 2.41 12.50
N LYS A 46 -5.86 2.15 12.17
CA LYS A 46 -6.41 2.54 10.85
C LYS A 46 -6.53 4.07 10.74
N THR A 47 -5.74 4.67 9.85
CA THR A 47 -6.00 6.02 9.35
C THR A 47 -6.77 5.87 8.04
N GLU A 48 -8.05 6.24 8.05
CA GLU A 48 -8.91 6.25 6.87
C GLU A 48 -8.89 7.66 6.25
N VAL A 49 -8.45 7.76 5.00
CA VAL A 49 -8.44 9.00 4.23
C VAL A 49 -9.55 8.92 3.19
N GLN A 50 -10.53 9.81 3.32
CA GLN A 50 -11.66 9.87 2.40
C GLN A 50 -11.19 10.43 1.04
N LEU A 51 -11.60 9.78 -0.04
CA LEU A 51 -11.42 10.26 -1.41
C LEU A 51 -12.78 10.59 -2.03
N GLU A 52 -12.78 11.32 -3.13
CA GLU A 52 -13.98 11.59 -3.91
C GLU A 52 -14.35 10.38 -4.77
N ASP A 53 -15.61 9.96 -4.69
CA ASP A 53 -16.15 8.88 -5.48
C ASP A 53 -16.24 9.24 -6.98
N LEU A 54 -15.72 8.34 -7.82
CA LEU A 54 -15.82 8.39 -9.27
C LEU A 54 -17.13 7.72 -9.72
N GLY A 55 -18.27 8.21 -9.22
CA GLY A 55 -19.62 7.64 -9.39
C GLY A 55 -20.19 7.62 -10.82
N SER A 56 -19.35 7.54 -11.87
CA SER A 56 -19.77 7.23 -13.25
C SER A 56 -18.59 6.75 -14.10
N LEU A 57 -18.84 5.99 -15.18
CA LEU A 57 -17.81 5.54 -16.14
C LEU A 57 -17.28 6.66 -17.07
N SER A 58 -17.75 7.91 -16.92
CA SER A 58 -17.31 9.02 -17.77
C SER A 58 -16.02 9.63 -17.23
N VAL A 59 -14.89 9.27 -17.85
CA VAL A 59 -13.56 9.79 -17.51
C VAL A 59 -13.54 11.32 -17.53
N GLU A 60 -14.11 11.94 -18.57
CA GLU A 60 -14.16 13.41 -18.73
C GLU A 60 -14.86 14.11 -17.57
N LYS A 61 -15.97 13.55 -17.07
CA LYS A 61 -16.70 14.10 -15.91
C LYS A 61 -15.95 13.90 -14.59
N ASN A 62 -15.03 12.95 -14.55
CA ASN A 62 -14.26 12.60 -13.36
C ASN A 62 -12.86 13.21 -13.34
N LEU A 63 -12.35 13.83 -14.42
CA LEU A 63 -10.99 14.36 -14.48
C LEU A 63 -10.64 15.28 -13.31
N ALA A 64 -11.56 16.17 -12.93
CA ALA A 64 -11.36 17.07 -11.80
C ALA A 64 -11.29 16.31 -10.46
N LYS A 65 -12.09 15.25 -10.29
CA LYS A 65 -12.06 14.39 -9.09
C LYS A 65 -10.78 13.55 -9.05
N ILE A 66 -10.36 13.02 -10.19
CA ILE A 66 -9.11 12.28 -10.36
C ILE A 66 -7.93 13.17 -9.97
N ALA A 67 -7.89 14.42 -10.44
CA ALA A 67 -6.84 15.37 -10.10
C ALA A 67 -6.78 15.62 -8.57
N ARG A 68 -7.93 15.87 -7.93
CA ARG A 68 -7.99 16.10 -6.47
C ARG A 68 -7.63 14.84 -5.67
N ASN A 69 -8.14 13.67 -6.05
CA ASN A 69 -7.75 12.41 -5.42
C ASN A 69 -6.25 12.15 -5.57
N THR A 70 -5.68 12.42 -6.75
CA THR A 70 -4.24 12.30 -7.00
C THR A 70 -3.43 13.22 -6.11
N GLU A 71 -3.86 14.47 -5.93
CA GLU A 71 -3.22 15.41 -5.01
C GLU A 71 -3.24 14.91 -3.56
N VAL A 72 -4.40 14.42 -3.08
CA VAL A 72 -4.53 13.84 -1.73
C VAL A 72 -3.60 12.64 -1.56
N ILE A 73 -3.60 11.71 -2.51
CA ILE A 73 -2.73 10.53 -2.49
C ILE A 73 -1.25 10.94 -2.45
N ASN A 74 -0.83 11.83 -3.35
CA ASN A 74 0.56 12.27 -3.42
C ASN A 74 1.01 12.98 -2.14
N ARG A 75 0.15 13.79 -1.53
CA ARG A 75 0.42 14.43 -0.24
C ARG A 75 0.64 13.37 0.86
N GLN A 76 -0.27 12.40 0.98
CA GLN A 76 -0.15 11.33 1.99
C GLN A 76 1.11 10.48 1.78
N LEU A 77 1.45 10.13 0.53
CA LEU A 77 2.66 9.36 0.24
C LEU A 77 3.94 10.16 0.52
N THR A 78 3.91 11.47 0.27
CA THR A 78 5.02 12.38 0.58
C THR A 78 5.23 12.49 2.09
N GLU A 79 4.15 12.62 2.87
CA GLU A 79 4.19 12.63 4.34
C GLU A 79 4.76 11.33 4.90
N LEU A 80 4.37 10.17 4.35
CA LEU A 80 4.93 8.88 4.73
C LEU A 80 6.44 8.81 4.45
N THR A 81 6.86 9.26 3.28
CA THR A 81 8.28 9.27 2.88
C THR A 81 9.09 10.20 3.79
N ALA A 82 8.59 11.41 4.06
CA ALA A 82 9.21 12.36 4.99
C ALA A 82 9.29 11.80 6.43
N ALA A 83 8.33 10.98 6.83
CA ALA A 83 8.34 10.26 8.11
C ALA A 83 9.29 9.05 8.12
N GLY A 84 10.04 8.78 7.04
CA GLY A 84 11.02 7.70 6.95
C GLY A 84 10.45 6.34 6.56
N TRP A 85 9.23 6.29 6.02
CA TRP A 85 8.66 5.07 5.45
C TRP A 85 9.14 4.86 4.02
N GLU A 86 9.63 3.66 3.73
CA GLU A 86 10.12 3.24 2.44
C GLU A 86 9.15 2.24 1.80
N PHE A 87 8.88 2.40 0.51
CA PHE A 87 8.12 1.40 -0.25
C PHE A 87 8.90 0.09 -0.37
N VAL A 88 8.22 -1.04 -0.16
CA VAL A 88 8.81 -2.38 -0.23
C VAL A 88 8.26 -3.16 -1.41
N GLN A 89 6.93 -3.28 -1.50
CA GLN A 89 6.28 -4.16 -2.47
C GLN A 89 4.82 -3.77 -2.66
N ALA A 90 4.28 -4.03 -3.85
CA ALA A 90 2.85 -4.02 -4.13
C ALA A 90 2.34 -5.45 -4.34
N TYR A 91 1.14 -5.76 -3.86
CA TYR A 91 0.50 -7.05 -4.07
C TYR A 91 -1.01 -6.90 -4.34
N PRO A 92 -1.61 -7.83 -5.11
CA PRO A 92 -3.06 -7.90 -5.26
C PRO A 92 -3.74 -8.12 -3.91
N PHE A 93 -4.82 -7.39 -3.63
CA PHE A 93 -5.63 -7.53 -2.43
C PHE A 93 -7.11 -7.42 -2.80
N ALA A 94 -7.99 -8.19 -2.18
CA ALA A 94 -9.43 -8.03 -2.37
C ALA A 94 -10.02 -7.46 -1.08
N PHE A 95 -10.56 -6.23 -1.12
CA PHE A 95 -11.25 -5.65 0.04
C PHE A 95 -12.58 -6.36 0.29
N SER A 96 -13.24 -6.76 -0.78
CA SER A 96 -14.38 -7.67 -0.82
C SER A 96 -14.28 -8.53 -2.08
N PRO A 97 -15.02 -9.64 -2.22
CA PRO A 97 -15.00 -10.47 -3.44
C PRO A 97 -15.18 -9.67 -4.74
N ASP A 98 -15.98 -8.61 -4.71
CA ASP A 98 -16.27 -7.78 -5.88
C ASP A 98 -15.36 -6.55 -6.03
N LEU A 99 -14.39 -6.36 -5.14
CA LEU A 99 -13.51 -5.18 -5.10
C LEU A 99 -12.03 -5.60 -5.04
N PRO A 100 -11.49 -6.08 -6.17
CA PRO A 100 -10.06 -6.25 -6.31
C PRO A 100 -9.38 -4.87 -6.27
N THR A 101 -8.32 -4.77 -5.49
CA THR A 101 -7.53 -3.57 -5.27
C THR A 101 -6.05 -3.95 -5.22
N THR A 102 -5.18 -2.96 -5.26
CA THR A 102 -3.76 -3.13 -4.93
C THR A 102 -3.52 -2.68 -3.49
N ARG A 103 -2.67 -3.43 -2.78
CA ARG A 103 -2.15 -3.04 -1.47
C ARG A 103 -0.64 -2.86 -1.57
N TYR A 104 -0.15 -1.77 -1.01
CA TYR A 104 1.25 -1.40 -0.99
C TYR A 104 1.81 -1.60 0.41
N LEU A 105 2.94 -2.27 0.53
CA LEU A 105 3.69 -2.48 1.75
C LEU A 105 4.80 -1.43 1.85
N PHE A 106 4.89 -0.79 3.01
CA PHE A 106 5.98 0.08 3.37
C PHE A 106 6.64 -0.43 4.66
N ARG A 107 7.91 -0.06 4.85
CA ARG A 107 8.66 -0.33 6.06
C ARG A 107 9.36 0.92 6.57
N LYS A 108 9.67 0.97 7.86
CA LYS A 108 10.51 1.99 8.46
C LYS A 108 11.50 1.31 9.40
N ALA A 109 12.78 1.67 9.33
CA ALA A 109 13.77 1.15 10.26
C ALA A 109 13.46 1.65 11.68
N ARG A 110 13.47 0.74 12.67
CA ARG A 110 13.48 1.13 14.08
C ARG A 110 14.90 1.55 14.44
N ASN A 111 15.01 2.74 15.05
CA ASN A 111 16.26 3.19 15.66
C ASN A 111 16.51 2.42 16.96
#